data_AF-A0A7X6RI54-F1
#
_entry.id   AF-A0A7X6RI54-F1
#
_cell.length_a   1.000
_cell.length_b   1.000
_cell.length_c   1.000
_cell.angle_alpha   90.00
_cell.angle_beta   90.00
_cell.angle_gamma   90.00
#
_symmetry.space_group_name_H-M   'P 1'
#
loop_
_entity.id
_entity.type
_entity.pdbx_description
1 polymer ?
#
loop_
_entity_poly.entity_id
_entity_poly.type
_entity_poly.pdbx_seq_one_letter_code
_entity_poly.pdbx_strand_id
1 'polypeptide(L)'
;MSDAEQIGFDIDFDDHTRAWLDWVAPEHRRQQAERFAEYVGLPGIPESPWPEGAPEIDQLSEATARLFPDMETAMSRDRFEAADQFICFLGECFIKFAGAQWFEYTYFGREYSFYEQINPALRYGIDEDSDTAWGLVSTVVEYGFPEVAAQMRDYAARYERRQTGS
;
A
#
# COMPACT_ATOMS: atom_id res chain seq x y z
N MET A 1 24.02 13.84 40.47
CA MET A 1 23.29 14.62 39.47
C MET A 1 24.31 15.06 38.44
N SER A 2 24.30 14.44 37.26
CA SER A 2 24.87 15.06 36.07
C SER A 2 23.81 14.96 35.00
N ASP A 3 23.43 16.11 34.49
CA ASP A 3 22.47 16.28 33.42
C ASP A 3 22.98 15.54 32.17
N ALA A 4 22.24 14.52 31.77
CA ALA A 4 22.29 14.05 30.40
C ALA A 4 21.50 15.09 29.59
N GLU A 5 22.20 16.11 29.09
CA GLU A 5 21.70 16.96 28.01
C GLU A 5 21.20 16.03 26.90
N GLN A 6 19.88 15.91 26.79
CA GLN A 6 19.23 15.32 25.63
C GLN A 6 19.65 16.18 24.44
N ILE A 7 20.57 15.66 23.65
CA ILE A 7 20.88 16.19 22.33
C ILE A 7 19.67 15.87 21.44
N GLY A 8 18.65 16.73 21.49
CA GLY A 8 17.63 16.81 20.46
C GLY A 8 18.27 17.40 19.22
N PHE A 9 18.78 16.55 18.32
CA PHE A 9 19.10 16.98 16.97
C PHE A 9 17.78 17.35 16.29
N ASP A 10 17.51 18.66 16.15
CA ASP A 10 16.55 19.16 15.18
C ASP A 10 17.12 18.85 13.79
N ILE A 11 16.81 17.66 13.27
CA ILE A 11 17.16 17.29 11.90
C ILE A 11 16.12 17.98 11.01
N ASP A 12 16.50 19.10 10.40
CA ASP A 12 15.68 19.75 9.38
C ASP A 12 15.75 18.91 8.09
N PHE A 13 14.74 18.08 7.89
CA PHE A 13 14.53 17.34 6.66
C PHE A 13 13.93 18.26 5.59
N ASP A 14 14.40 18.15 4.35
CA ASP A 14 13.73 18.79 3.21
C ASP A 14 12.27 18.29 3.07
N ASP A 15 11.44 19.05 2.36
CA ASP A 15 10.01 18.77 2.25
C ASP A 15 9.72 17.39 1.67
N HIS A 16 10.56 16.92 0.73
CA HIS A 16 10.45 15.59 0.13
C HIS A 16 10.70 14.48 1.16
N THR A 17 11.82 14.58 1.88
CA THR A 17 12.18 13.61 2.93
C THR A 17 11.14 13.62 4.05
N ARG A 18 10.63 14.79 4.44
CA ARG A 18 9.58 14.90 5.44
C ARG A 18 8.29 14.22 4.97
N ALA A 19 7.84 14.49 3.74
CA ALA A 19 6.66 13.86 3.16
C ALA A 19 6.79 12.33 3.10
N TRP A 20 7.97 11.82 2.74
CA TRP A 20 8.21 10.38 2.72
C TRP A 20 8.16 9.79 4.13
N LEU A 21 8.84 10.39 5.10
CA LEU A 21 8.90 9.90 6.48
C LEU A 21 7.52 9.91 7.16
N ASP A 22 6.74 10.97 6.93
CA ASP A 22 5.38 11.08 7.46
C ASP A 22 4.45 10.01 6.86
N TRP A 23 4.52 9.80 5.55
CA TRP A 23 3.69 8.81 4.86
C TRP A 23 4.11 7.36 5.17
N VAL A 24 5.41 7.08 5.20
CA VAL A 24 5.97 5.75 5.51
C VAL A 24 6.00 5.46 7.03
N ALA A 25 5.41 6.32 7.86
CA ALA A 25 5.19 5.99 9.26
C ALA A 25 4.23 4.78 9.38
N PRO A 26 4.60 3.70 10.10
CA PRO A 26 3.73 2.52 10.26
C PRO A 26 2.36 2.84 10.85
N GLU A 27 2.29 3.84 11.71
CA GLU A 27 1.05 4.29 12.34
C GLU A 27 0.10 4.93 11.32
N HIS A 28 0.61 5.78 10.43
CA HIS A 28 -0.18 6.41 9.37
C HIS A 28 -0.80 5.34 8.46
N ARG A 29 0.02 4.43 7.92
CA ARG A 29 -0.48 3.39 7.01
C ARG A 29 -1.46 2.44 7.67
N ARG A 30 -1.22 2.04 8.92
CA ARG A 30 -2.15 1.16 9.64
C ARG A 30 -3.51 1.82 9.81
N GLN A 31 -3.55 3.09 10.25
CA GLN A 31 -4.80 3.83 10.41
C GLN A 31 -5.55 3.98 9.08
N GLN A 32 -4.84 4.26 7.99
CA GLN A 32 -5.44 4.41 6.67
C GLN A 32 -5.96 3.07 6.11
N ALA A 33 -5.21 1.98 6.29
CA ALA A 33 -5.65 0.63 5.94
C ALA A 33 -6.88 0.18 6.76
N GLU A 34 -6.91 0.49 8.05
CA GLU A 34 -8.05 0.20 8.94
C GLU A 34 -9.31 0.97 8.52
N ARG A 35 -9.19 2.24 8.16
CA ARG A 35 -10.31 3.04 7.62
C ARG A 35 -10.87 2.46 6.33
N PHE A 36 -9.99 2.00 5.43
CA PHE A 36 -10.45 1.34 4.20
C PHE A 36 -11.18 0.03 4.51
N ALA A 37 -10.62 -0.80 5.40
CA ALA A 37 -11.25 -2.05 5.81
C ALA A 37 -12.62 -1.81 6.44
N GLU A 38 -12.74 -0.81 7.33
CA GLU A 38 -14.01 -0.39 7.94
C GLU A 38 -15.02 0.07 6.87
N TYR A 39 -14.59 0.87 5.89
CA TYR A 39 -15.45 1.32 4.79
C TYR A 39 -16.02 0.15 3.97
N VAL A 40 -15.21 -0.88 3.71
CA VAL A 40 -15.64 -2.09 2.98
C VAL A 40 -16.47 -3.04 3.86
N GLY A 41 -16.44 -2.87 5.18
CA GLY A 41 -17.12 -3.77 6.13
C GLY A 41 -16.30 -5.02 6.48
N LEU A 42 -14.98 -4.96 6.29
CA LEU A 42 -14.07 -6.04 6.65
C LEU A 42 -13.66 -5.92 8.13
N PRO A 43 -13.51 -7.05 8.85
CA PRO A 43 -13.02 -7.04 10.23
C PRO A 43 -11.52 -6.72 10.34
N GLY A 44 -10.81 -6.64 9.21
CA GLY A 44 -9.37 -6.41 9.11
C GLY A 44 -8.72 -7.26 8.01
N ILE A 45 -7.40 -7.16 7.89
CA ILE A 45 -6.62 -7.97 6.94
C ILE A 45 -6.39 -9.38 7.55
N PRO A 46 -6.77 -10.47 6.86
CA PRO A 46 -6.63 -11.84 7.37
C PRO A 46 -5.15 -12.25 7.56
N GLU A 47 -4.90 -13.41 8.15
CA GLU A 47 -3.52 -13.93 8.33
C GLU A 47 -2.91 -14.49 7.04
N SER A 48 -3.74 -14.90 6.10
CA SER A 48 -3.35 -15.38 4.77
C SER A 48 -4.20 -14.69 3.70
N PRO A 49 -3.74 -14.57 2.45
CA PRO A 49 -4.55 -13.99 1.37
C PRO A 49 -5.92 -14.67 1.24
N TRP A 50 -6.93 -13.90 0.83
CA TRP A 50 -8.26 -14.45 0.57
C TRP A 50 -8.20 -15.57 -0.49
N PRO A 51 -8.86 -16.71 -0.26
CA PRO A 51 -8.97 -17.76 -1.27
C PRO A 51 -9.73 -17.26 -2.48
N GLU A 52 -9.54 -17.91 -3.63
CA GLU A 52 -10.29 -17.61 -4.84
C GLU A 52 -11.81 -17.75 -4.58
N GLY A 53 -12.60 -16.76 -5.01
CA GLY A 53 -14.05 -16.75 -4.82
C GLY A 53 -14.51 -16.42 -3.39
N ALA A 54 -13.62 -15.93 -2.52
CA ALA A 54 -14.02 -15.45 -1.20
C ALA A 54 -14.98 -14.24 -1.30
N PRO A 55 -16.05 -14.15 -0.50
CA PRO A 55 -17.01 -13.05 -0.56
C PRO A 55 -16.38 -11.68 -0.27
N GLU A 56 -15.29 -11.64 0.49
CA GLU A 56 -14.52 -10.42 0.74
C GLU A 56 -13.89 -9.86 -0.54
N ILE A 57 -13.51 -10.72 -1.50
CA ILE A 57 -12.99 -10.27 -2.81
C ILE A 57 -14.10 -9.54 -3.58
N ASP A 58 -15.34 -10.04 -3.54
CA ASP A 58 -16.47 -9.38 -4.18
C ASP A 58 -16.78 -8.04 -3.52
N GLN A 59 -16.76 -7.98 -2.18
CA GLN A 59 -16.94 -6.73 -1.42
C GLN A 59 -15.87 -5.68 -1.79
N LEU A 60 -14.60 -6.11 -1.84
CA LEU A 60 -13.48 -5.25 -2.22
C LEU A 60 -13.63 -4.78 -3.66
N SER A 61 -14.00 -5.68 -4.58
CA SER A 61 -14.23 -5.36 -6.00
C SER A 61 -15.34 -4.33 -6.19
N GLU A 62 -16.49 -4.51 -5.53
CA GLU A 62 -17.60 -3.56 -5.58
C GLU A 62 -17.22 -2.19 -5.01
N ALA A 63 -16.49 -2.18 -3.88
CA ALA A 63 -16.02 -0.96 -3.24
C ALA A 63 -15.04 -0.20 -4.12
N THR A 64 -14.04 -0.88 -4.69
CA THR A 64 -13.02 -0.25 -5.54
C THR A 64 -13.61 0.22 -6.86
N ALA A 65 -14.51 -0.54 -7.49
CA ALA A 65 -15.19 -0.11 -8.72
C ALA A 65 -16.05 1.15 -8.51
N ARG A 66 -16.62 1.31 -7.31
CA ARG A 66 -17.40 2.51 -6.94
C ARG A 66 -16.52 3.72 -6.65
N LEU A 67 -15.41 3.52 -5.95
CA LEU A 67 -14.50 4.60 -5.58
C LEU A 67 -13.63 5.06 -6.74
N PHE A 68 -13.18 4.12 -7.56
CA PHE A 68 -12.16 4.27 -8.59
C PHE A 68 -12.64 3.66 -9.92
N PRO A 69 -13.68 4.25 -10.55
CA PRO A 69 -14.16 3.76 -11.85
C PRO A 69 -13.14 3.94 -12.98
N ASP A 70 -12.23 4.90 -12.82
CA ASP A 70 -11.11 5.19 -13.71
C ASP A 70 -9.96 5.86 -12.93
N MET A 71 -8.78 5.92 -13.53
CA MET A 71 -7.59 6.51 -12.90
C MET A 71 -7.71 8.03 -12.75
N GLU A 72 -8.45 8.72 -13.64
CA GLU A 72 -8.70 10.16 -13.49
C GLU A 72 -9.46 10.44 -12.18
N THR A 73 -10.49 9.65 -11.90
CA THR A 73 -11.27 9.72 -10.67
C THR A 73 -10.40 9.34 -9.47
N ALA A 74 -9.65 8.24 -9.56
CA ALA A 74 -8.77 7.80 -8.47
C ALA A 74 -7.73 8.87 -8.07
N MET A 75 -7.16 9.57 -9.05
CA MET A 75 -6.16 10.62 -8.84
C MET A 75 -6.75 12.01 -8.56
N SER A 76 -8.08 12.15 -8.59
CA SER A 76 -8.73 13.43 -8.32
C SER A 76 -8.56 13.85 -6.86
N ARG A 77 -8.55 15.17 -6.62
CA ARG A 77 -8.43 15.73 -5.26
C ARG A 77 -9.55 15.25 -4.33
N ASP A 78 -10.75 15.04 -4.86
CA ASP A 78 -11.92 14.59 -4.11
C ASP A 78 -11.82 13.11 -3.70
N ARG A 79 -10.90 12.36 -4.33
CA ARG A 79 -10.63 10.95 -4.03
C ARG A 79 -9.29 10.69 -3.37
N PHE A 80 -8.46 11.72 -3.20
CA PHE A 80 -7.12 11.56 -2.65
C PHE A 80 -7.09 10.79 -1.32
N GLU A 81 -7.97 11.13 -0.38
CA GLU A 81 -8.03 10.42 0.91
C GLU A 81 -8.46 8.95 0.76
N ALA A 82 -9.46 8.68 -0.09
CA ALA A 82 -9.89 7.30 -0.36
C ALA A 82 -8.81 6.48 -1.07
N ALA A 83 -8.07 7.10 -2.00
CA ALA A 83 -6.96 6.48 -2.69
C ALA A 83 -5.81 6.17 -1.72
N ASP A 84 -5.45 7.11 -0.84
CA ASP A 84 -4.43 6.90 0.19
C ASP A 84 -4.80 5.75 1.15
N GLN A 85 -6.05 5.71 1.60
CA GLN A 85 -6.62 4.60 2.39
C GLN A 85 -6.47 3.26 1.67
N PHE A 86 -6.84 3.21 0.39
CA PHE A 86 -6.76 2.00 -0.41
C PHE A 86 -5.32 1.56 -0.68
N ILE A 87 -4.42 2.50 -1.01
CA ILE A 87 -2.99 2.23 -1.23
C ILE A 87 -2.36 1.67 0.03
N CYS A 88 -2.65 2.26 1.20
CA CYS A 88 -2.18 1.75 2.48
C CYS A 88 -2.73 0.35 2.75
N PHE A 89 -4.01 0.10 2.47
CA PHE A 89 -4.61 -1.23 2.60
C PHE A 89 -3.91 -2.29 1.74
N LEU A 90 -3.69 -2.01 0.45
CA LEU A 90 -2.93 -2.90 -0.44
C LEU A 90 -1.51 -3.14 0.08
N GLY A 91 -0.84 -2.08 0.52
CA GLY A 91 0.48 -2.15 1.15
C GLY A 91 0.52 -3.10 2.33
N GLU A 92 -0.36 -2.91 3.30
CA GLU A 92 -0.40 -3.75 4.50
C GLU A 92 -0.75 -5.21 4.16
N CYS A 93 -1.59 -5.47 3.14
CA CYS A 93 -1.80 -6.82 2.62
C CYS A 93 -0.50 -7.44 2.09
N PHE A 94 0.21 -6.76 1.19
CA PHE A 94 1.45 -7.30 0.61
C PHE A 94 2.61 -7.38 1.62
N ILE A 95 2.70 -6.45 2.57
CA ILE A 95 3.65 -6.53 3.68
C ILE A 95 3.40 -7.80 4.48
N LYS A 96 2.13 -8.05 4.84
CA LYS A 96 1.75 -9.22 5.64
C LYS A 96 1.94 -10.54 4.90
N PHE A 97 1.52 -10.61 3.64
CA PHE A 97 1.47 -11.86 2.88
C PHE A 97 2.77 -12.18 2.14
N ALA A 98 3.49 -11.17 1.66
CA ALA A 98 4.63 -11.33 0.76
C ALA A 98 5.94 -10.75 1.31
N GLY A 99 5.95 -10.32 2.58
CA GLY A 99 7.10 -9.67 3.20
C GLY A 99 7.54 -8.41 2.46
N ALA A 100 6.60 -7.72 1.80
CA ALA A 100 6.89 -6.53 1.03
C ALA A 100 7.35 -5.36 1.92
N GLN A 101 7.98 -4.38 1.32
CA GLN A 101 8.42 -3.16 2.00
C GLN A 101 8.20 -1.94 1.10
N TRP A 102 7.72 -0.86 1.71
CA TRP A 102 7.63 0.43 1.06
C TRP A 102 9.02 1.03 0.87
N PHE A 103 9.27 1.56 -0.32
CA PHE A 103 10.42 2.39 -0.62
C PHE A 103 10.04 3.55 -1.53
N GLU A 104 10.88 4.57 -1.58
CA GLU A 104 10.68 5.72 -2.43
C GLU A 104 11.23 5.47 -3.84
N TYR A 105 10.36 5.58 -4.84
CA TYR A 105 10.69 5.30 -6.24
C TYR A 105 10.87 6.59 -7.05
N THR A 106 12.12 6.93 -7.38
CA THR A 106 12.49 8.23 -7.94
C THR A 106 12.32 8.40 -9.46
N TYR A 107 11.96 7.33 -10.19
CA TYR A 107 12.07 7.31 -11.66
C TYR A 107 10.75 7.53 -12.42
N PHE A 108 9.59 7.48 -11.77
CA PHE A 108 8.30 7.52 -12.46
C PHE A 108 7.79 8.96 -12.66
N GLY A 109 7.23 9.25 -13.85
CA GLY A 109 6.70 10.58 -14.20
C GLY A 109 5.55 11.03 -13.28
N ARG A 110 5.35 12.34 -13.15
CA ARG A 110 4.35 12.95 -12.23
C ARG A 110 2.93 12.45 -12.50
N GLU A 111 2.60 12.19 -13.76
CA GLU A 111 1.31 11.67 -14.20
C GLU A 111 1.01 10.24 -13.68
N TYR A 112 2.01 9.59 -13.09
CA TYR A 112 1.93 8.26 -12.51
C TYR A 112 2.25 8.25 -11.01
N SER A 113 1.94 9.35 -10.30
CA SER A 113 2.00 9.41 -8.84
C SER A 113 0.72 10.02 -8.26
N PHE A 114 0.25 9.44 -7.15
CA PHE A 114 -0.83 10.03 -6.36
C PHE A 114 -0.37 11.23 -5.53
N TYR A 115 0.92 11.33 -5.24
CA TYR A 115 1.47 12.28 -4.29
C TYR A 115 2.36 13.30 -5.00
N GLU A 116 2.30 14.56 -4.54
CA GLU A 116 3.02 15.65 -5.20
C GLU A 116 4.53 15.57 -5.00
N GLN A 117 4.98 15.06 -3.85
CA GLN A 117 6.37 15.13 -3.41
C GLN A 117 7.06 13.77 -3.32
N ILE A 118 6.28 12.68 -3.31
CA ILE A 118 6.80 11.32 -3.12
C ILE A 118 6.18 10.38 -4.16
N ASN A 119 6.78 9.20 -4.31
CA ASN A 119 6.24 8.16 -5.17
C ASN A 119 6.48 6.79 -4.53
N PRO A 120 5.59 6.37 -3.60
CA PRO A 120 5.73 5.11 -2.92
C PRO A 120 5.66 3.92 -3.88
N ALA A 121 6.54 2.95 -3.68
CA ALA A 121 6.49 1.66 -4.34
C ALA A 121 6.70 0.52 -3.34
N LEU A 122 6.08 -0.62 -3.61
CA LEU A 122 6.31 -1.85 -2.87
C LEU A 122 7.38 -2.66 -3.55
N ARG A 123 8.43 -3.03 -2.81
CA ARG A 123 9.35 -4.10 -3.20
C ARG A 123 8.94 -5.38 -2.48
N TYR A 124 8.86 -6.48 -3.20
CA TYR A 124 8.43 -7.76 -2.62
C TYR A 124 9.59 -8.51 -1.95
N GLY A 125 9.30 -9.33 -0.94
CA GLY A 125 10.31 -10.09 -0.21
C GLY A 125 10.91 -11.28 -0.98
N ILE A 126 10.57 -11.44 -2.26
CA ILE A 126 10.84 -12.64 -3.06
C ILE A 126 11.82 -12.42 -4.21
N ASP A 127 11.86 -11.24 -4.81
CA ASP A 127 12.69 -10.86 -5.97
C ASP A 127 12.92 -9.34 -6.00
N GLU A 128 13.43 -8.81 -7.10
CA GLU A 128 13.66 -7.37 -7.30
C GLU A 128 12.42 -6.66 -7.87
N ASP A 129 11.31 -7.38 -8.10
CA ASP A 129 10.11 -6.80 -8.67
C ASP A 129 9.49 -5.80 -7.67
N SER A 130 8.90 -4.76 -8.24
CA SER A 130 8.24 -3.72 -7.47
C SER A 130 7.10 -3.10 -8.24
N ASP A 131 6.04 -2.75 -7.52
CA ASP A 131 4.90 -2.01 -8.06
C ASP A 131 4.78 -0.65 -7.36
N THR A 132 4.65 0.41 -8.16
CA THR A 132 4.33 1.74 -7.61
C THR A 132 2.91 1.74 -7.05
N ALA A 133 2.61 2.64 -6.10
CA ALA A 133 1.25 2.84 -5.62
C ALA A 133 0.28 3.13 -6.77
N TRP A 134 0.73 3.89 -7.78
CA TRP A 134 -0.01 4.10 -9.02
C TRP A 134 -0.27 2.81 -9.79
N GLY A 135 0.75 1.97 -10.00
CA GLY A 135 0.63 0.71 -10.73
C GLY A 135 -0.32 -0.29 -10.06
N LEU A 136 -0.31 -0.34 -8.72
CA LEU A 136 -1.24 -1.17 -7.95
C LEU A 136 -2.69 -0.72 -8.15
N VAL A 137 -2.96 0.58 -8.04
CA VAL A 137 -4.33 1.09 -8.24
C VAL A 137 -4.75 0.96 -9.72
N SER A 138 -3.84 1.21 -10.68
CA SER A 138 -4.12 1.03 -12.10
C SER A 138 -4.52 -0.41 -12.42
N THR A 139 -3.83 -1.39 -11.83
CA THR A 139 -4.19 -2.81 -11.97
C THR A 139 -5.60 -3.09 -11.47
N VAL A 140 -6.01 -2.50 -10.34
CA VAL A 140 -7.36 -2.64 -9.79
C VAL A 140 -8.40 -1.97 -10.69
N VAL A 141 -8.10 -0.79 -11.22
CA VAL A 141 -9.01 -0.07 -12.12
C VAL A 141 -9.17 -0.82 -13.45
N GLU A 142 -8.10 -1.37 -14.01
CA GLU A 142 -8.09 -2.05 -15.31
C GLU A 142 -8.67 -3.47 -15.25
N TYR A 143 -8.30 -4.24 -14.22
CA TYR A 143 -8.58 -5.68 -14.14
C TYR A 143 -9.46 -6.07 -12.94
N GLY A 144 -9.72 -5.14 -12.02
CA GLY A 144 -10.48 -5.39 -10.80
C GLY A 144 -9.64 -5.93 -9.65
N PHE A 145 -10.22 -5.87 -8.45
CA PHE A 145 -9.58 -6.40 -7.24
C PHE A 145 -9.24 -7.92 -7.30
N PRO A 146 -10.01 -8.80 -7.97
CA PRO A 146 -9.66 -10.22 -8.06
C PRO A 146 -8.27 -10.51 -8.64
N GLU A 147 -7.80 -9.68 -9.58
CA GLU A 147 -6.47 -9.82 -10.19
C GLU A 147 -5.38 -9.56 -9.15
N VAL A 148 -5.50 -8.47 -8.38
CA VAL A 148 -4.56 -8.15 -7.30
C VAL A 148 -4.63 -9.20 -6.19
N ALA A 149 -5.81 -9.73 -5.87
CA ALA A 149 -5.94 -10.82 -4.91
C ALA A 149 -5.24 -12.11 -5.38
N ALA A 150 -5.26 -12.39 -6.70
CA ALA A 150 -4.50 -13.50 -7.29
C ALA A 150 -2.99 -13.26 -7.18
N GLN A 151 -2.54 -12.03 -7.45
CA GLN A 151 -1.15 -11.61 -7.24
C GLN A 151 -0.74 -11.81 -5.77
N MET A 152 -1.54 -11.37 -4.80
CA MET A 152 -1.27 -11.57 -3.37
C MET A 152 -1.10 -13.06 -3.02
N ARG A 153 -1.94 -13.94 -3.57
CA ARG A 153 -1.83 -15.40 -3.37
C ARG A 153 -0.54 -15.99 -3.93
N ASP A 154 -0.17 -15.62 -5.16
CA ASP A 154 1.05 -16.13 -5.80
C ASP A 154 2.31 -15.65 -5.05
N TYR A 155 2.36 -14.37 -4.69
CA TYR A 155 3.47 -13.80 -3.94
C TYR A 155 3.59 -14.40 -2.54
N ALA A 156 2.48 -14.65 -1.85
CA ALA A 156 2.48 -15.34 -0.56
C ALA A 156 3.07 -16.76 -0.67
N ALA A 157 2.63 -17.55 -1.66
CA ALA A 157 3.14 -18.90 -1.88
C ALA A 157 4.63 -18.92 -2.25
N ARG A 158 5.13 -17.91 -2.97
CA ARG A 158 6.57 -17.74 -3.24
C ARG A 158 7.33 -17.35 -1.98
N TYR A 159 6.79 -16.43 -1.18
CA TYR A 159 7.40 -15.97 0.06
C TYR A 159 7.53 -17.08 1.10
N GLU A 160 6.48 -17.86 1.32
CA GLU A 160 6.50 -19.03 2.22
C GLU A 160 7.54 -20.08 1.80
N ARG A 161 7.64 -20.37 0.50
CA ARG A 161 8.67 -21.29 -0.03
C ARG A 161 10.09 -20.78 0.22
N ARG A 162 10.32 -19.47 0.12
CA ARG A 162 11.62 -18.86 0.42
C ARG A 162 11.96 -18.94 1.92
N GLN A 163 10.97 -18.79 2.80
CA GLN A 163 11.17 -18.88 4.25
C GLN A 163 11.43 -20.32 4.74
N THR A 164 10.77 -21.31 4.11
CA THR A 164 10.87 -22.73 4.50
C THR A 164 11.97 -23.51 3.78
N GLY A 165 12.49 -22.98 2.67
CA GLY A 165 13.56 -23.59 1.86
C GLY A 165 14.98 -23.16 2.23
N SER A 166 15.18 -22.56 3.42
CA SER A 166 16.47 -22.05 3.89
C SER A 166 17.08 -22.90 5.01
#